data_AF-A0A504WYE3-F1
#
_entry.id   AF-A0A504WYE3-F1
#
_cell.length_a   1.000
_cell.length_b   1.000
_cell.length_c   1.000
_cell.angle_alpha   90.00
_cell.angle_beta   90.00
_cell.angle_gamma   90.00
#
_symmetry.space_group_name_H-M   'P 1'
#
loop_
_entity.id
_entity.type
_entity.pdbx_description
1 polymer ?
#
loop_
_entity_poly.entity_id
_entity_poly.type
_entity_poly.pdbx_seq_one_letter_code
_entity_poly.pdbx_strand_id
1 'polypeptide(L)'
;MAATNSRVFFDVHFISFHDDNLPGTAITDSKAPTSFVLTTGGFPQEVIVQTRAASAKISKLSVALNDAKDILVEKCCGETPTAFEVMAERTLARGSTETFDLDPEGAGRDIRFIRLTILSGYSEFVAVYSIDAWGEESQQRVAVLQSKPEVVM
;
A
#
# COMPACT_ATOMS: atom_id res chain seq x y z
N MET A 1 1.53 27.37 -3.24
CA MET A 1 1.77 26.67 -1.95
C MET A 1 2.45 25.37 -2.28
N ALA A 2 3.61 25.07 -1.71
CA ALA A 2 4.25 23.78 -1.92
C ALA A 2 3.39 22.71 -1.23
N ALA A 3 2.86 21.75 -1.98
CA ALA A 3 2.16 20.62 -1.41
C ALA A 3 3.11 19.90 -0.44
N THR A 4 2.77 19.91 0.85
CA THR A 4 3.51 19.15 1.86
C THR A 4 3.30 17.68 1.57
N ASN A 5 4.26 17.05 0.90
CA ASN A 5 4.21 15.65 0.53
C ASN A 5 4.29 14.79 1.82
N SER A 6 3.13 14.49 2.38
CA SER A 6 2.99 13.87 3.70
C SER A 6 2.89 12.36 3.53
N ARG A 7 3.31 11.59 4.54
CA ARG A 7 3.18 10.13 4.49
C ARG A 7 1.69 9.75 4.50
N VAL A 8 1.28 8.90 3.56
CA VAL A 8 -0.04 8.26 3.54
C VAL A 8 0.07 6.96 4.32
N PHE A 9 -0.81 6.76 5.30
CA PHE A 9 -0.76 5.57 6.13
C PHE A 9 -1.69 4.48 5.59
N PHE A 10 -1.17 3.25 5.59
CA PHE A 10 -1.90 2.08 5.17
C PHE A 10 -2.12 1.09 6.32
N ASP A 11 -3.23 0.38 6.25
CA ASP A 11 -3.45 -0.88 6.97
C ASP A 11 -3.44 -2.04 5.97
N VAL A 12 -2.93 -3.19 6.40
CA VAL A 12 -2.96 -4.41 5.57
C VAL A 12 -4.40 -4.93 5.54
N HIS A 13 -4.98 -4.98 4.36
CA HIS A 13 -6.35 -5.44 4.13
C HIS A 13 -6.39 -6.95 3.86
N PHE A 14 -5.48 -7.44 3.03
CA PHE A 14 -5.37 -8.85 2.67
C PHE A 14 -3.91 -9.22 2.43
N ILE A 15 -3.56 -10.45 2.79
CA ILE A 15 -2.26 -11.05 2.51
C ILE A 15 -2.46 -12.53 2.22
N SER A 16 -1.85 -13.02 1.14
CA SER A 16 -2.00 -14.41 0.69
C SER A 16 -1.06 -15.41 1.39
N PHE A 17 -0.20 -14.90 2.28
CA PHE A 17 0.79 -15.66 3.02
C PHE A 17 0.80 -15.25 4.49
N HIS A 18 1.26 -16.17 5.34
CA HIS A 18 1.23 -15.97 6.78
C HIS A 18 2.42 -16.66 7.45
N ASP A 19 3.04 -15.96 8.38
CA ASP A 19 4.04 -16.47 9.30
C ASP A 19 3.63 -16.00 10.70
N ASP A 20 3.46 -16.94 11.64
CA ASP A 20 3.02 -16.66 13.01
C ASP A 20 4.01 -15.76 13.77
N ASN A 21 5.28 -15.76 13.38
CA ASN A 21 6.34 -14.97 14.02
C ASN A 21 6.53 -13.60 13.37
N LEU A 22 6.10 -13.44 12.12
CA LEU A 22 6.28 -12.24 11.31
C LEU A 22 4.91 -11.76 10.79
N PRO A 23 4.12 -11.04 11.61
CA PRO A 23 2.76 -10.67 11.23
C PRO A 23 2.76 -9.75 10.00
N GLY A 24 1.81 -9.99 9.08
CA GLY A 24 1.63 -9.23 7.84
C GLY A 24 1.57 -7.71 8.04
N THR A 25 1.05 -7.26 9.19
CA THR A 25 0.95 -5.85 9.58
C THR A 25 2.30 -5.14 9.68
N ALA A 26 3.41 -5.87 9.81
CA ALA A 26 4.75 -5.29 9.82
C ALA A 26 5.10 -4.54 8.52
N ILE A 27 4.48 -4.91 7.39
CA ILE A 27 4.73 -4.29 6.07
C ILE A 27 4.40 -2.79 6.06
N THR A 28 3.45 -2.34 6.89
CA THR A 28 3.03 -0.93 6.94
C THR A 28 3.39 -0.25 8.27
N ASP A 29 4.11 -0.93 9.16
CA ASP A 29 4.53 -0.35 10.44
C ASP A 29 5.85 0.43 10.35
N SER A 30 5.73 1.76 10.30
CA SER A 30 6.86 2.68 10.30
C SER A 30 7.78 2.60 11.54
N LYS A 31 7.32 2.01 12.66
CA LYS A 31 8.08 1.94 13.92
C LYS A 31 8.94 0.68 14.03
N ALA A 32 8.75 -0.29 13.14
CA ALA A 32 9.50 -1.54 13.11
C ALA A 32 10.33 -1.68 11.82
N PRO A 33 11.27 -0.76 11.53
CA PRO A 33 11.94 -0.66 10.22
C PRO A 33 12.86 -1.84 9.88
N THR A 34 13.19 -2.70 10.84
CA THR A 34 13.98 -3.93 10.61
C THR A 34 13.10 -5.17 10.45
N SER A 35 11.78 -5.03 10.52
CA SER A 35 10.84 -6.13 10.34
C SER A 35 10.62 -6.41 8.86
N PHE A 36 10.42 -7.68 8.52
CA PHE A 36 9.99 -8.11 7.20
C PHE A 36 8.98 -9.24 7.36
N VAL A 37 8.20 -9.47 6.32
CA VAL A 37 7.30 -10.61 6.23
C VAL A 37 7.80 -11.50 5.10
N LEU A 38 7.87 -12.80 5.36
CA LEU A 38 8.31 -13.77 4.38
C LEU A 38 7.10 -14.41 3.70
N THR A 39 7.13 -14.48 2.38
CA THR A 39 6.16 -15.31 1.63
C THR A 39 6.30 -16.78 2.02
N THR A 40 5.24 -17.55 1.96
CA THR A 40 5.23 -18.99 2.29
C THR A 40 5.58 -19.92 1.12
N GLY A 41 6.03 -19.37 -0.01
CA GLY A 41 6.41 -20.10 -1.20
C GLY A 41 5.27 -20.28 -2.21
N GLY A 42 5.63 -20.60 -3.46
CA GLY A 42 4.69 -20.63 -4.58
C GLY A 42 4.27 -19.22 -5.03
N PHE A 43 4.20 -19.00 -6.34
CA PHE A 43 3.81 -17.72 -6.94
C PHE A 43 2.57 -17.91 -7.83
N PRO A 44 1.72 -16.89 -8.00
CA PRO A 44 1.85 -15.53 -7.45
C PRO A 44 1.44 -15.44 -5.98
N GLN A 45 1.99 -14.44 -5.28
CA GLN A 45 1.51 -14.02 -3.96
C GLN A 45 1.16 -12.54 -3.97
N GLU A 46 0.15 -12.15 -3.21
CA GLU A 46 -0.33 -10.77 -3.15
C GLU A 46 -0.47 -10.22 -1.73
N VAL A 47 -0.31 -8.90 -1.65
CA VAL A 47 -0.60 -8.05 -0.50
C VAL A 47 -1.51 -6.92 -0.98
N ILE A 48 -2.65 -6.74 -0.30
CA ILE A 48 -3.53 -5.60 -0.53
C ILE A 48 -3.47 -4.71 0.69
N VAL A 49 -3.11 -3.44 0.49
CA VAL A 49 -3.08 -2.42 1.53
C VAL A 49 -4.16 -1.37 1.27
N GLN A 50 -4.75 -0.85 2.33
CA GLN A 50 -5.85 0.11 2.29
C GLN A 50 -5.44 1.42 2.97
N THR A 51 -5.77 2.58 2.37
CA THR A 51 -5.56 3.88 2.99
C THR A 51 -6.37 4.02 4.28
N ARG A 52 -5.80 4.63 5.33
CA ARG A 52 -6.56 4.93 6.56
C ARG A 52 -7.60 6.03 6.40
N ALA A 53 -7.36 6.93 5.45
CA ALA A 53 -8.34 7.91 4.98
C ALA A 53 -9.33 7.28 3.99
N ALA A 54 -10.41 8.00 3.63
CA ALA A 54 -11.41 7.51 2.69
C ALA A 54 -10.84 7.28 1.28
N SER A 55 -9.85 8.10 0.89
CA SER A 55 -9.01 7.99 -0.30
C SER A 55 -7.76 8.87 -0.12
N ALA A 56 -6.74 8.67 -0.96
CA ALA A 56 -5.56 9.52 -1.02
C ALA A 56 -5.17 9.86 -2.47
N LYS A 57 -4.57 11.03 -2.64
CA LYS A 57 -3.83 11.42 -3.84
C LYS A 57 -2.35 11.11 -3.61
N ILE A 58 -1.87 10.00 -4.16
CA ILE A 58 -0.51 9.53 -3.95
C ILE A 58 0.40 10.11 -5.03
N SER A 59 1.50 10.75 -4.62
CA SER A 59 2.53 11.26 -5.53
C SER A 59 3.73 10.31 -5.65
N LYS A 60 3.94 9.47 -4.64
CA LYS A 60 5.05 8.53 -4.58
C LYS A 60 4.63 7.25 -3.86
N LEU A 61 4.95 6.11 -4.45
CA LEU A 61 4.82 4.78 -3.84
C LEU A 61 6.20 4.12 -3.82
N SER A 62 6.56 3.48 -2.71
CA SER A 62 7.80 2.74 -2.56
C SER A 62 7.51 1.34 -2.03
N VAL A 63 8.10 0.34 -2.64
CA VAL A 63 8.03 -1.05 -2.20
C VAL A 63 9.44 -1.58 -1.98
N ALA A 64 9.71 -2.10 -0.79
CA ALA A 64 11.02 -2.64 -0.43
C ALA A 64 10.92 -4.17 -0.35
N LEU A 65 11.65 -4.85 -1.23
CA LEU A 65 11.55 -6.29 -1.44
C LEU A 65 12.95 -6.92 -1.51
N ASN A 66 13.08 -8.14 -1.04
CA ASN A 66 14.27 -8.96 -1.32
C ASN A 66 13.88 -10.29 -1.96
N ASP A 67 14.69 -10.71 -2.93
CA ASP A 67 14.45 -11.88 -3.79
C ASP A 67 13.19 -11.86 -4.68
N ALA A 68 12.39 -10.79 -4.67
CA ALA A 68 11.37 -10.58 -5.71
C ALA A 68 12.05 -10.38 -7.09
N LYS A 69 11.47 -10.98 -8.13
CA LYS A 69 11.93 -10.80 -9.51
C LYS A 69 10.89 -10.03 -10.31
N ASP A 70 9.72 -10.59 -10.55
CA ASP A 70 8.68 -9.91 -11.33
C ASP A 70 7.54 -9.49 -10.39
N ILE A 71 7.15 -8.21 -10.45
CA ILE A 71 6.06 -7.66 -9.64
C ILE A 71 5.05 -6.91 -10.51
N LEU A 72 3.81 -6.90 -10.03
CA LEU A 72 2.69 -6.12 -10.55
C LEU A 72 2.14 -5.25 -9.43
N VAL A 73 1.98 -3.96 -9.71
CA VAL A 73 1.38 -2.98 -8.81
C VAL A 73 0.12 -2.43 -9.45
N GLU A 74 -0.97 -2.49 -8.69
CA GLU A 74 -2.29 -2.05 -9.12
C GLU A 74 -2.95 -1.18 -8.06
N LYS A 75 -3.86 -0.32 -8.48
CA LYS A 75 -4.70 0.49 -7.59
C LYS A 75 -6.17 0.13 -7.68
N CYS A 76 -6.92 0.41 -6.63
CA CYS A 76 -8.38 0.46 -6.67
C CYS A 76 -8.87 1.74 -6.00
N CYS A 77 -9.81 2.42 -6.67
CA CYS A 77 -10.45 3.66 -6.19
C CYS A 77 -11.86 3.42 -5.61
N GLY A 78 -12.39 2.21 -5.80
CA GLY A 78 -13.71 1.81 -5.30
C GLY A 78 -13.71 1.58 -3.79
N GLU A 79 -14.90 1.55 -3.18
CA GLU A 79 -15.05 1.31 -1.73
C GLU A 79 -14.66 -0.10 -1.29
N THR A 80 -14.59 -1.04 -2.24
CA THR A 80 -14.18 -2.43 -2.04
C THR A 80 -13.04 -2.79 -3.01
N PRO A 81 -12.12 -3.68 -2.64
CA PRO A 81 -10.96 -4.05 -3.47
C PRO A 81 -11.36 -5.04 -4.57
N THR A 82 -12.12 -4.58 -5.56
CA THR A 82 -12.69 -5.44 -6.62
C THR A 82 -12.23 -5.06 -8.03
N ALA A 83 -12.16 -3.77 -8.34
CA ALA A 83 -11.76 -3.26 -9.65
C ALA A 83 -10.35 -2.67 -9.59
N PHE A 84 -9.34 -3.49 -9.87
CA PHE A 84 -7.95 -3.07 -9.87
C PHE A 84 -7.49 -2.63 -11.27
N GLU A 85 -6.75 -1.52 -11.31
CA GLU A 85 -6.13 -0.96 -12.51
C GLU A 85 -4.61 -1.05 -12.39
N VAL A 86 -3.94 -1.54 -13.46
CA VAL A 86 -2.48 -1.67 -13.51
C VAL A 86 -1.81 -0.31 -13.47
N MET A 87 -0.94 -0.11 -12.48
CA MET A 87 -0.08 1.06 -12.37
C MET A 87 1.29 0.78 -12.97
N ALA A 88 1.85 -0.38 -12.65
CA ALA A 88 3.17 -0.77 -13.12
C ALA A 88 3.37 -2.28 -13.08
N GLU A 89 4.12 -2.79 -14.05
CA GLU A 89 4.75 -4.11 -14.03
C GLU A 89 6.27 -3.90 -14.11
N ARG A 90 7.03 -4.56 -13.25
CA ARG A 90 8.49 -4.38 -13.15
C ARG A 90 9.20 -5.69 -12.90
N THR A 91 10.34 -5.86 -13.58
CA THR A 91 11.36 -6.84 -13.22
C THR A 91 12.43 -6.14 -12.38
N LEU A 92 12.69 -6.67 -11.19
CA LEU A 92 13.52 -6.06 -10.16
C LEU A 92 14.92 -6.70 -10.15
N ALA A 93 15.90 -5.95 -9.66
CA ALA A 93 17.15 -6.56 -9.23
C ALA A 93 16.97 -7.18 -7.83
N ARG A 94 17.79 -8.18 -7.48
CA ARG A 94 17.78 -8.74 -6.12
C ARG A 94 18.06 -7.66 -5.07
N GLY A 95 17.20 -7.58 -4.06
CA GLY A 95 17.36 -6.69 -2.91
C GLY A 95 17.10 -5.22 -3.24
N SER A 96 16.13 -4.92 -4.10
CA SER A 96 15.81 -3.55 -4.49
C SER A 96 14.65 -2.94 -3.71
N THR A 97 14.76 -1.63 -3.50
CA THR A 97 13.61 -0.79 -3.17
C THR A 97 13.19 -0.10 -4.45
N GLU A 98 11.98 -0.40 -4.91
CA GLU A 98 11.41 0.23 -6.09
C GLU A 98 10.53 1.40 -5.70
N THR A 99 10.72 2.50 -6.40
CA THR A 99 9.95 3.72 -6.23
C THR A 99 9.19 4.03 -7.51
N PHE A 100 7.92 4.37 -7.35
CA PHE A 100 7.03 4.82 -8.40
C PHE A 100 6.63 6.26 -8.12
N ASP A 101 7.06 7.17 -8.99
CA ASP A 101 6.54 8.53 -9.00
C ASP A 101 5.22 8.54 -9.78
N LEU A 102 4.17 9.06 -9.15
CA LEU A 102 2.80 9.00 -9.64
C LEU A 102 2.27 10.43 -9.81
N ASP A 103 1.54 10.67 -10.90
CA ASP A 103 0.78 11.91 -11.05
C ASP A 103 -0.43 11.89 -10.09
N PRO A 104 -0.50 12.78 -9.07
CA PRO A 104 -1.60 12.80 -8.11
C PRO A 104 -2.97 13.12 -8.72
N GLU A 105 -3.00 13.73 -9.90
CA GLU A 105 -4.25 14.01 -10.65
C GLU A 105 -4.59 12.93 -11.67
N GLY A 106 -3.66 12.01 -11.93
CA GLY A 106 -3.79 10.88 -12.85
C GLY A 106 -3.72 9.54 -12.13
N ALA A 107 -2.61 8.80 -12.32
CA ALA A 107 -2.44 7.46 -11.77
C ALA A 107 -2.55 7.44 -10.24
N GLY A 108 -2.06 8.48 -9.56
CA GLY A 108 -2.08 8.63 -8.11
C GLY A 108 -3.41 9.07 -7.50
N ARG A 109 -4.42 9.39 -8.32
CA ARG A 109 -5.67 10.00 -7.87
C ARG A 109 -6.62 9.00 -7.18
N ASP A 110 -7.26 9.47 -6.11
CA ASP A 110 -8.39 8.81 -5.42
C ASP A 110 -8.12 7.34 -5.05
N ILE A 111 -6.87 6.99 -4.74
CA ILE A 111 -6.46 5.63 -4.38
C ILE A 111 -7.03 5.29 -3.00
N ARG A 112 -7.68 4.12 -2.91
CA ARG A 112 -8.16 3.55 -1.63
C ARG A 112 -7.44 2.26 -1.28
N PHE A 113 -7.13 1.44 -2.30
CA PHE A 113 -6.36 0.22 -2.14
C PHE A 113 -5.20 0.18 -3.13
N ILE A 114 -4.10 -0.43 -2.70
CA ILE A 114 -3.00 -0.83 -3.58
C ILE A 114 -2.84 -2.34 -3.45
N ARG A 115 -2.72 -3.02 -4.59
CA ARG A 115 -2.35 -4.43 -4.65
C ARG A 115 -0.92 -4.54 -5.18
N LEU A 116 -0.07 -5.17 -4.38
CA LEU A 116 1.23 -5.67 -4.83
C LEU A 116 1.09 -7.17 -5.07
N THR A 117 1.30 -7.61 -6.31
CA THR A 117 1.38 -9.02 -6.67
C THR A 117 2.82 -9.35 -7.04
N ILE A 118 3.42 -10.26 -6.28
CA ILE A 118 4.73 -10.86 -6.54
C ILE A 118 4.48 -12.03 -7.51
N LEU A 119 4.79 -11.80 -8.79
CA LEU A 119 4.57 -12.76 -9.87
C LEU A 119 5.63 -13.87 -9.89
N SER A 120 6.87 -13.53 -9.51
CA SER A 120 7.97 -14.48 -9.43
C SER A 120 9.07 -14.00 -8.48
N GLY A 121 9.84 -14.94 -7.95
CA GLY A 121 11.04 -14.67 -7.16
C GLY A 121 12.31 -15.24 -7.81
N TYR A 122 13.46 -14.71 -7.43
CA TYR A 122 14.76 -15.34 -7.69
C TYR A 122 14.99 -16.59 -6.83
N SER A 123 14.29 -16.65 -5.69
CA SER A 123 14.23 -17.79 -4.77
C SER A 123 12.76 -18.21 -4.60
N GLU A 124 12.52 -19.34 -3.94
CA GLU A 124 11.16 -19.81 -3.64
C GLU A 124 10.41 -18.88 -2.69
N PHE A 125 11.15 -18.07 -1.91
CA PHE A 125 10.62 -17.13 -0.94
C PHE A 125 11.10 -15.70 -1.24
N VAL A 126 10.23 -14.74 -0.99
CA VAL A 126 10.45 -13.30 -1.09
C VAL A 126 10.21 -12.67 0.27
N ALA A 127 11.09 -11.76 0.66
CA ALA A 127 10.87 -10.94 1.85
C ALA A 127 10.27 -9.59 1.44
N VAL A 128 9.18 -9.21 2.11
CA VAL A 128 8.54 -7.90 1.97
C VAL A 128 8.85 -7.06 3.20
N TYR A 129 9.57 -5.96 3.01
CA TYR A 129 9.98 -5.08 4.10
C TYR A 129 8.96 -3.96 4.30
N SER A 130 8.58 -3.27 3.23
CA SER A 130 7.60 -2.19 3.34
C SER A 130 6.84 -1.89 2.06
N ILE A 131 5.64 -1.33 2.24
CA ILE A 131 4.86 -0.64 1.22
C ILE A 131 4.52 0.75 1.76
N ASP A 132 5.18 1.77 1.23
CA ASP A 132 5.14 3.14 1.72
C ASP A 132 4.64 4.10 0.67
N ALA A 133 3.84 5.08 1.06
CA ALA A 133 3.35 6.10 0.13
C ALA A 133 3.44 7.51 0.71
N TRP A 134 3.55 8.49 -0.18
CA TRP A 134 3.52 9.91 0.13
C TRP A 134 2.55 10.64 -0.80
N GLY A 135 1.83 11.60 -0.25
CA GLY A 135 0.85 12.40 -0.96
C GLY A 135 -0.07 13.16 -0.01
N GLU A 136 -1.34 13.29 -0.43
CA GLU A 136 -2.38 14.00 0.31
C GLU A 136 -3.55 13.06 0.61
N GLU A 137 -3.92 12.93 1.90
CA GLU A 137 -5.09 12.16 2.32
C GLU A 137 -6.37 13.01 2.25
N SER A 138 -7.49 12.40 1.86
CA SER A 138 -8.79 13.07 1.90
C SER A 138 -9.23 13.35 3.35
N GLN A 139 -9.65 14.59 3.63
CA GLN A 139 -10.03 15.04 4.99
C GLN A 139 -11.41 14.57 5.48
N GLN A 140 -12.10 13.68 4.76
CA GLN A 140 -13.55 13.50 4.93
C GLN A 140 -14.02 12.79 6.23
N ARG A 141 -13.14 12.39 7.17
CA ARG A 141 -13.60 11.78 8.44
C ARG A 141 -13.86 12.77 9.59
N VAL A 142 -13.46 14.04 9.52
CA VAL A 142 -13.60 14.95 10.67
C VAL A 142 -14.97 15.67 10.74
N ALA A 143 -15.70 15.76 9.62
CA ALA A 143 -16.90 16.61 9.56
C ALA A 143 -18.19 16.00 10.18
N VAL A 144 -18.29 14.68 10.37
CA VAL A 144 -19.55 14.04 10.82
C VAL A 144 -19.75 14.12 12.35
N LEU A 145 -18.69 14.42 13.12
CA LEU A 145 -18.79 14.49 14.59
C LEU A 145 -19.25 15.85 15.14
N GLN A 146 -19.30 16.91 14.32
CA GLN A 146 -19.66 18.26 14.78
C GLN A 146 -21.12 18.68 14.52
N SER A 147 -21.93 17.87 13.85
CA SER A 147 -23.35 18.16 13.64
C SER A 147 -24.25 17.37 14.59
N LYS A 148 -24.17 17.65 15.89
CA LYS A 148 -25.30 17.43 16.80
C LYS A 148 -25.91 18.80 17.11
N PRO A 149 -27.09 19.14 16.60
CA PRO A 149 -27.83 20.26 17.15
C PRO A 149 -28.29 19.87 18.55
N GLU A 150 -27.83 20.63 19.54
CA GLU A 150 -28.35 20.59 20.90
C GLU A 150 -29.81 21.03 20.85
N VAL A 151 -30.74 20.08 20.96
CA VAL A 151 -32.16 20.38 21.11
C VAL A 151 -32.35 20.91 22.52
N VAL A 152 -32.45 22.24 22.64
CA VAL A 152 -32.89 22.89 23.87
C VAL A 152 -34.41 22.69 23.97
N MET A 153 -34.85 21.93 24.98
CA MET A 153 -36.23 21.97 25.48
C MET A 153 -36.36 23.01 26.60
#